data_AF-A0A968IM18-F1
#
_entry.id   AF-A0A968IM18-F1
#
_cell.length_a   1.000
_cell.length_b   1.000
_cell.length_c   1.000
_cell.angle_alpha   90.00
_cell.angle_beta   90.00
_cell.angle_gamma   90.00
#
_symmetry.space_group_name_H-M   'P 1'
#
loop_
_entity.id
_entity.type
_entity.pdbx_description
1 polymer ?
#
loop_
_entity_poly.entity_id
_entity_poly.type
_entity_poly.pdbx_seq_one_letter_code
_entity_poly.pdbx_strand_id
1 'polypeptide(L)'
;MLPGLDEVNLEVDKVTLIITEPTRSPNPSSKLSEDWHKFAEDQEYKNRVLFLTGSHETMERIVEQARQRRAILTIKAELESDRISPRDPQYVEADKSLDQIQLSLRSALQETFTTLVYPSTNGFRLTDCRIHFQGNLFDGEALIRNTLEKVQKFTTDVASETFRKKCQARLFSGQKTSSWNEVKRRAATQTDWNFHHPKALEELKKQMLEQEVWVDEGGAINTQPPPPETSVGIKEISRDEDTGEVTLKISPIYGDDVKYEIGDREPTTASSSVGNAPGGYKAFKTKDLCLRFKCFDTEDKNNQGASIPWKNKIILKHRVFQDSDEWKVEFKAIPKGEIRYTTDGSDPKSYGGIYDSPFTVPELTRFVLAIAESEGIVSELEKIDTEQYRKKGGIIDIIKSDLPATWNCKKQGLTAKETYEFIEQLEKYQGNAYGISLVVTASDESGDVSYDAAPECGFSGTEIRELLQHLQNTFKDGQGSQVSLEVGKVTLERGQSLKDWFAALKYQPKPGEVNQ
;
A
#
# COMPACT_ATOMS: atom_id res chain seq x y z
N MET A 1 41.78 29.17 -9.28
CA MET A 1 41.78 28.91 -10.72
C MET A 1 40.32 28.77 -11.11
N LEU A 2 39.86 29.52 -12.10
CA LEU A 2 38.52 29.34 -12.68
C LEU A 2 38.58 28.16 -13.67
N PRO A 3 37.47 27.44 -13.89
CA PRO A 3 37.49 26.22 -14.69
C PRO A 3 37.81 26.49 -16.16
N GLY A 4 38.51 25.55 -16.78
CA GLY A 4 38.64 25.46 -18.24
C GLY A 4 37.35 24.97 -18.90
N LEU A 5 37.19 25.22 -20.20
CA LEU A 5 36.03 24.73 -20.97
C LEU A 5 35.95 23.19 -21.01
N ASP A 6 37.11 22.55 -21.07
CA ASP A 6 37.31 21.10 -21.11
C ASP A 6 37.07 20.42 -19.75
N GLU A 7 37.03 21.17 -18.66
CA GLU A 7 36.77 20.67 -17.31
C GLU A 7 35.27 20.61 -16.98
N VAL A 8 34.40 21.16 -17.83
CA VAL A 8 32.96 21.25 -17.58
C VAL A 8 32.21 20.13 -18.30
N ASN A 9 31.54 19.29 -17.53
CA ASN A 9 30.61 18.29 -18.04
C ASN A 9 29.21 18.50 -17.43
N LEU A 10 28.19 18.63 -18.28
CA LEU A 10 26.82 18.82 -17.83
C LEU A 10 26.11 17.46 -17.67
N GLU A 11 25.38 17.32 -16.57
CA GLU A 11 24.61 16.12 -16.27
C GLU A 11 23.10 16.40 -16.41
N VAL A 12 22.32 15.37 -16.78
CA VAL A 12 20.86 15.48 -16.94
C VAL A 12 20.16 15.86 -15.63
N ASP A 13 20.66 15.41 -14.49
CA ASP A 13 19.97 15.52 -13.19
C ASP A 13 20.55 16.61 -12.27
N LYS A 14 21.55 17.38 -12.73
CA LYS A 14 22.19 18.45 -11.94
C LYS A 14 22.28 19.75 -12.71
N VAL A 15 22.05 20.86 -12.02
CA VAL A 15 22.27 22.20 -12.55
C VAL A 15 23.64 22.68 -12.12
N THR A 16 24.48 23.07 -13.07
CA THR A 16 25.88 23.47 -12.86
C THR A 16 26.02 24.98 -12.91
N LEU A 17 26.58 25.58 -11.86
CA LEU A 17 26.99 26.97 -11.85
C LEU A 17 28.46 27.10 -12.24
N ILE A 18 28.73 27.84 -13.31
CA ILE A 18 30.08 28.10 -13.81
C ILE A 18 30.43 29.55 -13.50
N ILE A 19 31.49 29.76 -12.73
CA ILE A 19 32.04 31.10 -12.49
C ILE A 19 33.08 31.36 -13.58
N THR A 20 32.84 32.37 -14.41
CA THR A 20 33.68 32.67 -15.58
C THR A 20 34.35 34.01 -15.44
N GLU A 21 35.58 34.12 -15.97
CA GLU A 21 36.28 35.40 -15.97
C GLU A 21 35.52 36.41 -16.84
N PRO A 22 35.22 37.61 -16.32
CA PRO A 22 34.64 38.67 -17.14
C PRO A 22 35.58 39.05 -18.29
N THR A 23 35.05 39.15 -19.50
CA THR A 23 35.85 39.47 -20.70
C THR A 23 35.80 40.96 -21.04
N ARG A 24 36.85 41.47 -21.70
CA ARG A 24 36.89 42.82 -22.28
C ARG A 24 35.90 43.01 -23.43
N SER A 25 35.58 41.92 -24.13
CA SER A 25 34.71 41.94 -25.30
C SER A 25 33.58 40.92 -25.11
N PRO A 26 32.60 41.23 -24.23
CA PRO A 26 31.50 40.32 -23.93
C PRO A 26 30.54 40.21 -25.12
N ASN A 27 30.06 38.99 -25.35
CA ASN A 27 29.01 38.75 -26.34
C ASN A 27 27.76 39.59 -25.96
N PRO A 28 27.13 40.32 -26.90
CA PRO A 28 26.02 41.22 -26.58
C PRO A 28 24.81 40.52 -25.95
N SER A 29 24.58 39.24 -26.27
CA SER A 29 23.40 38.48 -25.84
C SER A 29 23.56 37.85 -24.45
N SER A 30 24.73 37.29 -24.15
CA SER A 30 24.98 36.52 -22.92
C SER A 30 25.88 37.23 -21.92
N LYS A 31 26.59 38.29 -22.33
CA LYS A 31 27.70 38.93 -21.60
C LYS A 31 28.89 38.01 -21.26
N LEU A 32 28.93 36.81 -21.82
CA LEU A 32 30.03 35.86 -21.68
C LEU A 32 31.14 36.14 -22.70
N SER A 33 32.30 35.49 -22.54
CA SER A 33 33.26 35.40 -23.64
C SER A 33 32.67 34.62 -24.81
N GLU A 34 33.20 34.84 -26.01
CA GLU A 34 32.72 34.16 -27.22
C GLU A 34 32.84 32.63 -27.09
N ASP A 35 33.90 32.13 -26.45
CA ASP A 35 34.10 30.70 -26.24
C ASP A 35 33.06 30.11 -25.26
N TRP A 36 32.78 30.79 -24.15
CA TRP A 36 31.75 30.35 -23.19
C TRP A 36 30.34 30.44 -23.79
N HIS A 37 30.08 31.45 -24.63
CA HIS A 37 28.80 31.57 -25.32
C HIS A 37 28.59 30.41 -26.31
N LYS A 38 29.60 30.11 -27.15
CA LYS A 38 29.54 28.97 -28.08
C LYS A 38 29.41 27.65 -27.36
N PHE A 39 30.21 27.43 -26.32
CA PHE A 39 30.10 26.24 -25.47
C PHE A 39 28.66 26.04 -24.99
N ALA A 40 28.05 27.07 -24.42
CA ALA A 40 26.70 27.00 -23.87
C ALA A 40 25.61 26.79 -24.95
N GLU A 41 25.80 27.33 -26.16
CA GLU A 41 24.92 27.09 -27.31
C GLU A 41 25.12 25.72 -27.96
N ASP A 42 26.26 25.06 -27.78
CA ASP A 42 26.51 23.75 -28.38
C ASP A 42 26.16 22.59 -27.43
N GLN A 43 25.88 22.87 -26.15
CA GLN A 43 25.49 21.83 -25.19
C GLN A 43 24.13 21.19 -25.50
N GLU A 44 24.01 19.89 -25.27
CA GLU A 44 22.71 19.20 -25.29
C GLU A 44 21.86 19.66 -24.09
N TYR A 45 22.44 19.62 -22.89
CA TYR A 45 21.74 19.96 -21.63
C TYR A 45 21.82 21.46 -21.33
N LYS A 46 21.39 22.29 -22.29
CA LYS A 46 21.41 23.77 -22.16
C LYS A 46 20.65 24.26 -20.93
N ASN A 47 19.62 23.53 -20.48
CA ASN A 47 18.87 23.86 -19.27
C ASN A 47 19.52 23.35 -17.98
N ARG A 48 20.80 22.96 -18.02
CA ARG A 48 21.58 22.49 -16.85
C ARG A 48 22.82 23.31 -16.56
N VAL A 49 22.94 24.48 -17.18
CA VAL A 49 24.05 25.40 -16.95
C VAL A 49 23.54 26.79 -16.60
N LEU A 50 24.25 27.45 -15.69
CA LEU A 50 24.16 28.88 -15.45
C LEU A 50 25.56 29.45 -15.23
N PHE A 51 25.73 30.74 -15.50
CA PHE A 51 27.02 31.40 -15.39
C PHE A 51 26.97 32.59 -14.44
N LEU A 52 28.00 32.75 -13.63
CA LEU A 52 28.25 33.97 -12.86
C LEU A 52 29.45 34.68 -13.48
N THR A 53 29.22 35.93 -13.89
CA THR A 53 30.20 36.82 -14.50
C THR A 53 29.99 38.26 -14.00
N GLY A 54 30.61 39.26 -14.62
CA GLY A 54 30.32 40.66 -14.37
C GLY A 54 31.28 41.60 -15.10
N SER A 55 32.00 42.46 -14.37
CA SER A 55 32.84 43.50 -14.98
C SER A 55 34.31 43.10 -15.06
N HIS A 56 34.92 43.22 -16.25
CA HIS A 56 36.36 43.02 -16.42
C HIS A 56 37.17 44.11 -15.70
N GLU A 57 36.65 45.34 -15.57
CA GLU A 57 37.38 46.47 -14.98
C GLU A 57 37.79 46.22 -13.52
N THR A 58 36.99 45.47 -12.77
CA THR A 58 37.24 45.15 -11.35
C THR A 58 38.04 43.86 -11.17
N MET A 59 38.30 43.11 -12.23
CA MET A 59 39.03 41.84 -12.19
C MET A 59 40.50 42.00 -11.78
N GLU A 60 41.16 43.08 -12.23
CA GLU A 60 42.56 43.36 -11.85
C GLU A 60 42.72 43.48 -10.33
N ARG A 61 41.73 44.06 -9.65
CA ARG A 61 41.71 44.18 -8.19
C ARG A 61 41.61 42.82 -7.51
N ILE A 62 40.84 41.87 -8.06
CA ILE A 62 40.79 40.49 -7.53
C ILE A 62 42.16 39.83 -7.66
N VAL A 63 42.77 39.90 -8.85
CA VAL A 63 44.06 39.26 -9.10
C VAL A 63 45.12 39.79 -8.14
N GLU A 64 45.15 41.12 -7.94
CA GLU A 64 46.09 41.74 -7.03
C GLU A 64 45.86 41.31 -5.57
N GLN A 65 44.62 41.34 -5.08
CA GLN A 65 44.28 40.89 -3.73
C GLN A 65 44.56 39.39 -3.53
N ALA A 66 44.36 38.57 -4.57
CA ALA A 66 44.69 37.15 -4.52
C ALA A 66 46.21 36.90 -4.44
N ARG A 67 47.03 37.69 -5.16
CA ARG A 67 48.50 37.65 -5.03
C ARG A 67 48.94 38.02 -3.62
N GLN A 68 48.42 39.12 -3.08
CA GLN A 68 48.72 39.57 -1.71
C GLN A 68 48.32 38.51 -0.69
N ARG A 69 47.15 37.87 -0.86
CA ARG A 69 46.71 36.77 0.00
C ARG A 69 47.66 35.57 -0.05
N ARG A 70 48.16 35.21 -1.23
CA ARG A 70 49.14 34.12 -1.37
C ARG A 70 50.47 34.48 -0.70
N ALA A 71 50.94 35.71 -0.86
CA ALA A 71 52.17 36.19 -0.23
C ALA A 71 52.07 36.12 1.30
N ILE A 72 51.01 36.66 1.91
CA ILE A 72 50.86 36.65 3.37
C ILE A 72 50.67 35.24 3.94
N LEU A 73 49.98 34.34 3.22
CA LEU A 73 49.87 32.93 3.63
C LEU A 73 51.22 32.21 3.59
N THR A 74 52.08 32.56 2.64
CA THR A 74 53.45 32.01 2.55
C THR A 74 54.28 32.49 3.74
N ILE A 75 54.24 33.79 4.04
CA ILE A 75 54.91 34.38 5.21
C ILE A 75 54.43 33.70 6.50
N LYS A 76 53.11 33.52 6.68
CA LYS A 76 52.57 32.84 7.86
C LYS A 76 53.06 31.39 7.97
N ALA A 77 53.10 30.65 6.86
CA ALA A 77 53.61 29.29 6.86
C ALA A 77 55.10 29.23 7.26
N GLU A 78 55.91 30.21 6.85
CA GLU A 78 57.31 30.36 7.29
C GLU A 78 57.40 30.65 8.79
N LEU A 79 56.61 31.60 9.31
CA LEU A 79 56.57 31.92 10.75
C LEU A 79 56.16 30.71 11.61
N GLU A 80 55.20 29.92 11.13
CA GLU A 80 54.77 28.66 11.76
C GLU A 80 55.88 27.60 11.72
N SER A 81 56.60 27.47 10.60
CA SER A 81 57.75 26.58 10.44
C SER A 81 58.89 26.92 11.41
N ASP A 82 59.13 28.22 11.62
CA ASP A 82 60.15 28.74 12.54
C ASP A 82 59.71 28.71 14.02
N ARG A 83 58.50 28.17 14.30
CA ARG A 83 57.90 28.05 15.65
C ARG A 83 57.77 29.38 16.39
N ILE A 84 57.55 30.46 15.64
CA ILE A 84 57.31 31.78 16.21
C ILE A 84 55.97 31.75 16.96
N SER A 85 55.95 32.34 18.16
CA SER A 85 54.74 32.33 18.99
C SER A 85 53.61 33.10 18.29
N PRO A 86 52.36 32.62 18.34
CA PRO A 86 51.21 33.40 17.85
C PRO A 86 50.99 34.74 18.56
N ARG A 87 51.65 34.96 19.70
CA ARG A 87 51.63 36.24 20.45
C ARG A 87 52.78 37.17 20.05
N ASP A 88 53.69 36.73 19.19
CA ASP A 88 54.78 37.55 18.69
C ASP A 88 54.23 38.70 17.83
N PRO A 89 54.80 39.93 17.93
CA PRO A 89 54.36 41.07 17.14
C PRO A 89 54.29 40.79 15.63
N GLN A 90 55.23 40.04 15.06
CA GLN A 90 55.27 39.73 13.63
C GLN A 90 54.10 38.83 13.22
N TYR A 91 53.76 37.86 14.07
CA TYR A 91 52.63 36.96 13.83
C TYR A 91 51.31 37.71 13.91
N VAL A 92 51.14 38.57 14.92
CA VAL A 92 49.94 39.39 15.10
C VAL A 92 49.75 40.38 13.94
N GLU A 93 50.83 40.96 13.41
CA GLU A 93 50.79 41.84 12.23
C GLU A 93 50.42 41.07 10.95
N ALA A 94 50.95 39.86 10.79
CA ALA A 94 50.59 39.00 9.67
C ALA A 94 49.11 38.58 9.71
N ASP A 95 48.56 38.29 10.90
CA ASP A 95 47.13 38.03 11.10
C ASP A 95 46.27 39.24 10.72
N LYS A 96 46.61 40.43 11.22
CA LYS A 96 45.89 41.67 10.87
C LYS A 96 45.92 41.95 9.36
N SER A 97 47.07 41.73 8.73
CA SER A 97 47.25 41.92 7.29
C SER A 97 46.41 40.91 6.50
N LEU A 98 46.39 39.65 6.94
CA LEU A 98 45.56 38.61 6.34
C LEU A 98 44.07 38.99 6.43
N ASP A 99 43.59 39.46 7.59
CA ASP A 99 42.20 39.88 7.78
C ASP A 99 41.83 41.05 6.85
N GLN A 100 42.72 42.05 6.74
CA GLN A 100 42.51 43.19 5.85
C GLN A 100 42.48 42.78 4.37
N ILE A 101 43.41 41.93 3.94
CA ILE A 101 43.45 41.39 2.57
C ILE A 101 42.20 40.54 2.30
N GLN A 102 41.72 39.76 3.26
CA GLN A 102 40.48 38.98 3.11
C GLN A 102 39.26 39.87 2.92
N LEU A 103 39.13 40.95 3.68
CA LEU A 103 38.05 41.92 3.53
C LEU A 103 38.10 42.60 2.15
N SER A 104 39.29 43.05 1.72
CA SER A 104 39.48 43.69 0.42
C SER A 104 39.22 42.73 -0.75
N LEU A 105 39.63 41.46 -0.63
CA LEU A 105 39.34 40.41 -1.61
C LEU A 105 37.83 40.14 -1.71
N ARG A 106 37.13 40.04 -0.58
CA ARG A 106 35.67 39.88 -0.54
C ARG A 106 34.95 41.03 -1.24
N SER A 107 35.34 42.27 -0.95
CA SER A 107 34.79 43.45 -1.63
C SER A 107 35.06 43.42 -3.13
N ALA A 108 36.27 43.05 -3.56
CA ALA A 108 36.59 42.91 -4.98
C ALA A 108 35.75 41.83 -5.67
N LEU A 109 35.50 40.69 -5.00
CA LEU A 109 34.61 39.63 -5.50
C LEU A 109 33.17 40.12 -5.69
N GLN A 110 32.64 40.89 -4.72
CA GLN A 110 31.27 41.47 -4.81
C GLN A 110 31.12 42.44 -5.97
N GLU A 111 32.15 43.25 -6.24
CA GLU A 111 32.13 44.25 -7.31
C GLU A 111 32.34 43.61 -8.69
N THR A 112 33.01 42.46 -8.76
CA THR A 112 33.34 41.80 -10.04
C THR A 112 32.26 40.84 -10.50
N PHE A 113 31.76 39.98 -9.62
CA PHE A 113 30.77 38.95 -9.98
C PHE A 113 29.37 39.42 -9.64
N THR A 114 28.76 40.14 -10.58
CA THR A 114 27.50 40.86 -10.39
C THR A 114 26.39 40.42 -11.32
N THR A 115 26.67 39.58 -12.32
CA THR A 115 25.72 39.21 -13.38
C THR A 115 25.56 37.71 -13.45
N LEU A 116 24.31 37.25 -13.30
CA LEU A 116 23.93 35.87 -13.50
C LEU A 116 23.33 35.69 -14.89
N VAL A 117 23.84 34.72 -15.64
CA VAL A 117 23.39 34.38 -16.99
C VAL A 117 22.76 33.00 -16.95
N TYR A 118 21.54 32.86 -17.45
CA TYR A 118 20.78 31.62 -17.37
C TYR A 118 19.96 31.35 -18.64
N PRO A 119 19.71 30.07 -18.97
CA PRO A 119 18.95 29.67 -20.15
C PRO A 119 17.47 30.08 -20.05
N SER A 120 16.90 30.51 -21.16
CA SER A 120 15.50 30.90 -21.30
C SER A 120 14.99 30.56 -22.72
N THR A 121 13.72 30.82 -23.00
CA THR A 121 13.05 30.43 -24.25
C THR A 121 13.76 30.90 -25.53
N ASN A 122 14.43 32.07 -25.48
CA ASN A 122 15.10 32.69 -26.61
C ASN A 122 16.61 32.89 -26.32
N GLY A 123 17.32 31.81 -25.99
CA GLY A 123 18.74 31.85 -25.63
C GLY A 123 18.97 32.20 -24.16
N PHE A 124 19.92 33.10 -23.87
CA PHE A 124 20.30 33.44 -22.50
C PHE A 124 19.63 34.74 -22.02
N ARG A 125 19.30 34.77 -20.72
CA ARG A 125 18.87 35.98 -20.02
C ARG A 125 19.86 36.34 -18.93
N LEU A 126 19.87 37.63 -18.60
CA LEU A 126 20.76 38.21 -17.59
C LEU A 126 19.93 38.72 -16.43
N THR A 127 20.46 38.57 -15.22
CA THR A 127 19.91 39.20 -14.03
C THR A 127 21.02 39.62 -13.07
N ASP A 128 20.82 40.74 -12.38
CA ASP A 128 21.78 41.24 -11.41
C ASP A 128 21.81 40.32 -10.18
N CYS A 129 23.00 39.84 -9.85
CA CYS A 129 23.28 39.01 -8.68
C CYS A 129 24.30 39.72 -7.81
N ARG A 130 23.82 40.48 -6.82
CA ARG A 130 24.69 41.21 -5.89
C ARG A 130 25.01 40.34 -4.68
N ILE A 131 26.28 39.99 -4.53
CA ILE A 131 26.81 39.26 -3.38
C ILE A 131 26.81 40.18 -2.16
N HIS A 132 26.19 39.77 -1.06
CA HIS A 132 26.17 40.50 0.21
C HIS A 132 26.65 39.59 1.34
N PHE A 133 27.66 40.02 2.09
CA PHE A 133 28.11 39.32 3.31
C PHE A 133 27.36 39.91 4.52
N GLN A 134 26.51 39.12 5.19
CA GLN A 134 25.86 39.52 6.45
C GLN A 134 26.52 38.78 7.62
N GLY A 135 27.14 39.51 8.55
CA GLY A 135 27.72 38.91 9.76
C GLY A 135 28.81 37.85 9.50
N ASN A 136 29.60 38.00 8.44
CA ASN A 136 30.59 37.03 7.96
C ASN A 136 30.03 35.67 7.50
N LEU A 137 28.71 35.48 7.48
CA LEU A 137 28.05 34.35 6.82
C LEU A 137 27.63 34.75 5.41
N PHE A 138 27.95 33.90 4.44
CA PHE A 138 27.51 34.06 3.05
C PHE A 138 27.04 32.71 2.52
N ASP A 139 25.74 32.64 2.22
CA ASP A 139 25.13 31.52 1.53
C ASP A 139 24.94 31.89 0.05
N GLY A 140 25.93 31.52 -0.76
CA GLY A 140 25.90 31.78 -2.19
C GLY A 140 24.79 31.01 -2.91
N GLU A 141 24.45 29.81 -2.43
CA GLU A 141 23.37 29.04 -3.03
C GLU A 141 22.01 29.69 -2.78
N ALA A 142 21.75 30.14 -1.55
CA ALA A 142 20.54 30.88 -1.22
C ALA A 142 20.42 32.17 -2.04
N LEU A 143 21.52 32.93 -2.21
CA LEU A 143 21.53 34.12 -3.06
C LEU A 143 21.11 33.78 -4.51
N ILE A 144 21.73 32.77 -5.11
CA ILE A 144 21.47 32.38 -6.50
C ILE A 144 20.03 31.89 -6.66
N ARG A 145 19.55 31.03 -5.75
CA ARG A 145 18.16 30.53 -5.76
C ARG A 145 17.16 31.69 -5.65
N ASN A 146 17.35 32.60 -4.69
CA ASN A 146 16.48 33.76 -4.50
C ASN A 146 16.48 34.70 -5.72
N THR A 147 17.63 34.91 -6.36
CA THR A 147 17.72 35.71 -7.59
C THR A 147 16.96 35.03 -8.74
N LEU A 148 17.14 33.72 -8.91
CA LEU A 148 16.46 32.96 -9.95
C LEU A 148 14.94 32.82 -9.70
N GLU A 149 14.51 32.83 -8.45
CA GLU A 149 13.08 32.81 -8.08
C GLU A 149 12.39 34.13 -8.45
N LYS A 150 13.04 35.27 -8.20
CA LYS A 150 12.52 36.60 -8.60
C LYS A 150 12.27 36.72 -10.10
N VAL A 151 13.12 36.11 -10.92
CA VAL A 151 12.97 36.07 -12.38
C VAL A 151 12.17 34.86 -12.88
N GLN A 152 11.53 34.12 -11.96
CA GLN A 152 10.73 32.95 -12.25
C GLN A 152 11.46 31.89 -13.08
N LYS A 153 12.78 31.77 -12.92
CA LYS A 153 13.56 30.66 -13.49
C LYS A 153 13.63 29.51 -12.50
N PHE A 154 13.81 29.76 -11.21
CA PHE A 154 13.76 28.77 -10.14
C PHE A 154 12.38 28.75 -9.47
N THR A 155 11.90 27.58 -9.07
CA THR A 155 10.66 27.42 -8.31
C THR A 155 10.83 26.47 -7.14
N THR A 156 10.20 26.84 -6.03
CA THR A 156 10.06 26.04 -4.81
C THR A 156 8.71 25.32 -4.76
N ASP A 157 7.75 25.75 -5.58
CA ASP A 157 6.43 25.14 -5.70
C ASP A 157 6.47 23.94 -6.65
N VAL A 158 6.70 22.76 -6.07
CA VAL A 158 6.84 21.49 -6.79
C VAL A 158 5.68 20.51 -6.53
N ALA A 159 4.80 20.84 -5.58
CA ALA A 159 3.68 19.99 -5.17
C ALA A 159 2.32 20.49 -5.68
N SER A 160 2.25 21.69 -6.28
CA SER A 160 0.99 22.22 -6.77
C SER A 160 0.51 21.56 -8.07
N GLU A 161 -0.80 21.62 -8.28
CA GLU A 161 -1.44 21.26 -9.54
C GLU A 161 -0.89 22.07 -10.73
N THR A 162 -0.43 23.31 -10.48
CA THR A 162 0.23 24.14 -11.50
C THR A 162 1.56 23.54 -11.95
N PHE A 163 2.40 23.07 -11.02
CA PHE A 163 3.66 22.40 -11.35
C PHE A 163 3.42 21.12 -12.15
N ARG A 164 2.45 20.30 -11.71
CA ARG A 164 2.01 19.09 -12.43
C ARG A 164 1.57 19.41 -13.86
N LYS A 165 0.66 20.38 -14.06
CA LYS A 165 0.18 20.77 -15.40
C LYS A 165 1.31 21.30 -16.28
N LYS A 166 2.25 22.07 -15.73
CA LYS A 166 3.44 22.52 -16.46
C LYS A 166 4.32 21.34 -16.90
N CYS A 167 4.54 20.37 -16.01
CA CYS A 167 5.30 19.15 -16.29
C CYS A 167 4.67 18.37 -17.45
N GLN A 168 3.34 18.14 -17.39
CA GLN A 168 2.60 17.45 -18.46
C GLN A 168 2.64 18.22 -19.79
N ALA A 169 2.42 19.54 -19.77
CA ALA A 169 2.41 20.34 -20.99
C ALA A 169 3.80 20.39 -21.68
N ARG A 170 4.87 20.57 -20.90
CA ARG A 170 6.22 20.84 -21.44
C ARG A 170 7.05 19.57 -21.59
N LEU A 171 7.18 18.80 -20.51
CA LEU A 171 8.07 17.64 -20.45
C LEU A 171 7.45 16.39 -21.07
N PHE A 172 6.14 16.19 -20.94
CA PHE A 172 5.43 15.17 -21.73
C PHE A 172 5.08 15.66 -23.14
N SER A 173 5.34 16.94 -23.44
CA SER A 173 5.06 17.56 -24.74
C SER A 173 3.58 17.40 -25.17
N GLY A 174 2.67 17.44 -24.20
CA GLY A 174 1.23 17.24 -24.41
C GLY A 174 0.82 15.81 -24.77
N GLN A 175 1.74 14.85 -24.77
CA GLN A 175 1.43 13.43 -24.94
C GLN A 175 0.88 12.83 -23.64
N LYS A 176 -0.01 11.84 -23.78
CA LYS A 176 -0.55 11.11 -22.62
C LYS A 176 0.53 10.26 -21.95
N THR A 177 1.37 9.61 -22.75
CA THR A 177 2.38 8.65 -22.26
C THR A 177 3.78 9.07 -22.71
N SER A 178 4.78 8.98 -21.82
CA SER A 178 6.19 9.15 -22.18
C SER A 178 7.13 8.36 -21.27
N SER A 179 8.29 7.95 -21.77
CA SER A 179 9.33 7.33 -20.94
C SER A 179 9.84 8.33 -19.91
N TRP A 180 10.00 7.89 -18.65
CA TRP A 180 10.48 8.78 -17.59
C TRP A 180 11.88 9.35 -17.88
N ASN A 181 12.75 8.58 -18.54
CA ASN A 181 14.08 9.05 -18.94
C ASN A 181 13.99 10.22 -19.94
N GLU A 182 13.03 10.16 -20.87
CA GLU A 182 12.81 11.24 -21.84
C GLU A 182 12.22 12.49 -21.16
N VAL A 183 11.36 12.32 -20.16
CA VAL A 183 10.86 13.43 -19.33
C VAL A 183 12.02 14.14 -18.62
N LYS A 184 12.93 13.40 -17.99
CA LYS A 184 14.13 13.97 -17.35
C LYS A 184 15.07 14.63 -18.36
N ARG A 185 15.28 14.00 -19.51
CA ARG A 185 16.08 14.57 -20.61
C ARG A 185 15.50 15.90 -21.08
N ARG A 186 14.19 15.99 -21.31
CA ARG A 186 13.52 17.25 -21.69
C ARG A 186 13.64 18.32 -20.62
N ALA A 187 13.58 17.97 -19.34
CA ALA A 187 13.82 18.93 -18.27
C ALA A 187 15.24 19.52 -18.32
N ALA A 188 16.21 18.76 -18.85
CA ALA A 188 17.60 19.19 -19.04
C ALA A 188 17.85 19.94 -20.37
N THR A 189 17.04 19.72 -21.41
CA THR A 189 17.24 20.35 -22.73
C THR A 189 16.33 21.57 -22.95
N GLN A 190 15.10 21.58 -22.43
CA GLN A 190 14.12 22.64 -22.64
C GLN A 190 14.43 23.86 -21.77
N THR A 191 14.90 24.95 -22.38
CA THR A 191 15.36 26.16 -21.67
C THR A 191 14.24 27.00 -21.06
N ASP A 192 12.98 26.77 -21.45
CA ASP A 192 11.80 27.38 -20.85
C ASP A 192 11.33 26.63 -19.58
N TRP A 193 11.84 25.42 -19.31
CA TRP A 193 11.58 24.68 -18.08
C TRP A 193 12.24 25.35 -16.88
N ASN A 194 11.52 25.36 -15.76
CA ASN A 194 11.99 25.95 -14.51
C ASN A 194 13.02 25.05 -13.82
N PHE A 195 14.01 25.67 -13.19
CA PHE A 195 14.85 24.97 -12.21
C PHE A 195 14.04 24.71 -10.95
N HIS A 196 14.34 23.61 -10.30
CA HIS A 196 13.70 23.14 -9.09
C HIS A 196 14.69 22.30 -8.30
N HIS A 197 14.33 21.91 -7.08
CA HIS A 197 15.13 20.97 -6.31
C HIS A 197 15.31 19.64 -7.08
N PRO A 198 16.48 18.96 -7.03
CA PRO A 198 16.75 17.76 -7.83
C PRO A 198 15.73 16.62 -7.66
N LYS A 199 15.13 16.50 -6.47
CA LYS A 199 14.14 15.46 -6.18
C LYS A 199 12.72 15.76 -6.68
N ALA A 200 12.43 16.99 -7.12
CA ALA A 200 11.07 17.44 -7.38
C ALA A 200 10.31 16.58 -8.41
N LEU A 201 10.97 16.17 -9.51
CA LEU A 201 10.31 15.34 -10.53
C LEU A 201 10.05 13.92 -10.01
N GLU A 202 10.98 13.35 -9.25
CA GLU A 202 10.81 12.00 -8.67
C GLU A 202 9.73 12.01 -7.57
N GLU A 203 9.69 13.06 -6.75
CA GLU A 203 8.65 13.27 -5.75
C GLU A 203 7.28 13.45 -6.40
N LEU A 204 7.19 14.24 -7.48
CA LEU A 204 5.97 14.36 -8.29
C LEU A 204 5.55 13.01 -8.87
N LYS A 205 6.48 12.26 -9.50
CA LYS A 205 6.19 10.93 -10.05
C LYS A 205 5.64 10.01 -8.96
N LYS A 206 6.34 9.91 -7.83
CA LYS A 206 5.95 9.07 -6.70
C LYS A 206 4.54 9.42 -6.23
N GLN A 207 4.27 10.70 -5.98
CA GLN A 207 2.97 11.16 -5.52
C GLN A 207 1.85 10.85 -6.53
N MET A 208 2.09 11.05 -7.84
CA MET A 208 1.07 10.80 -8.86
C MET A 208 0.78 9.32 -9.06
N LEU A 209 1.78 8.45 -8.87
CA LEU A 209 1.60 7.00 -8.88
C LEU A 209 0.83 6.51 -7.63
N GLU A 210 1.16 7.03 -6.45
CA GLU A 210 0.46 6.68 -5.20
C GLU A 210 -1.02 7.09 -5.22
N GLN A 211 -1.34 8.18 -5.90
CA GLN A 211 -2.72 8.66 -6.06
C GLN A 211 -3.45 8.02 -7.25
N GLU A 212 -2.81 7.09 -7.98
CA GLU A 212 -3.33 6.46 -9.21
C GLU A 212 -3.71 7.44 -10.32
N VAL A 213 -3.22 8.67 -10.21
CA VAL A 213 -3.45 9.73 -11.19
C VAL A 213 -2.58 9.52 -12.43
N TRP A 214 -1.37 8.99 -12.23
CA TRP A 214 -0.49 8.47 -13.28
C TRP A 214 -0.33 6.96 -13.11
N VAL A 215 -0.03 6.26 -14.20
CA VAL A 215 0.24 4.82 -14.19
C VAL A 215 1.59 4.55 -14.86
N ASP A 216 2.37 3.63 -14.29
CA ASP A 216 3.63 3.16 -14.86
C ASP A 216 3.36 1.93 -15.75
N GLU A 217 3.47 2.10 -17.07
CA GLU A 217 3.27 1.10 -18.11
C GLU A 217 4.64 0.54 -18.57
N GLY A 218 5.41 -0.03 -17.64
CA GLY A 218 6.70 -0.65 -17.96
C GLY A 218 7.83 0.35 -18.24
N GLY A 219 7.91 1.43 -17.46
CA GLY A 219 8.89 2.51 -17.56
C GLY A 219 8.40 3.72 -18.36
N ALA A 220 7.23 3.60 -19.00
CA ALA A 220 6.50 4.70 -19.61
C ALA A 220 5.40 5.18 -18.66
N ILE A 221 5.37 6.48 -18.37
CA ILE A 221 4.39 7.08 -17.47
C ILE A 221 3.21 7.56 -18.30
N ASN A 222 2.05 6.97 -18.06
CA ASN A 222 0.78 7.43 -18.59
C ASN A 222 0.17 8.44 -17.62
N THR A 223 0.06 9.68 -18.07
CA THR A 223 -0.42 10.82 -17.26
C THR A 223 -1.92 11.01 -17.30
N GLN A 224 -2.60 10.19 -18.11
CA GLN A 224 -4.05 10.15 -18.26
C GLN A 224 -4.47 8.69 -18.48
N PRO A 225 -4.34 7.82 -17.45
CA PRO A 225 -4.74 6.43 -17.54
C PRO A 225 -6.24 6.32 -17.93
N PRO A 226 -6.65 5.22 -18.58
CA PRO A 226 -8.06 4.98 -18.82
C PRO A 226 -8.81 4.95 -17.48
N PRO A 227 -10.09 5.38 -17.45
CA PRO A 227 -10.90 5.22 -16.26
C PRO A 227 -10.93 3.76 -15.81
N PRO A 228 -10.94 3.50 -14.49
CA PRO A 228 -11.01 2.14 -13.97
C PRO A 228 -12.33 1.46 -14.37
N GLU A 229 -12.38 0.13 -14.30
CA GLU A 229 -13.61 -0.62 -14.53
C GLU A 229 -14.44 -0.73 -13.25
N THR A 230 -15.75 -0.56 -13.36
CA THR A 230 -16.68 -0.75 -12.23
C THR A 230 -16.68 -2.20 -11.76
N SER A 231 -16.82 -2.41 -10.46
CA SER A 231 -16.80 -3.75 -9.87
C SER A 231 -17.64 -3.81 -8.60
N VAL A 232 -17.82 -5.01 -8.05
CA VAL A 232 -18.62 -5.26 -6.84
C VAL A 232 -17.76 -6.01 -5.84
N GLY A 233 -17.51 -5.40 -4.68
CA GLY A 233 -16.97 -6.10 -3.53
C GLY A 233 -18.09 -6.86 -2.81
N ILE A 234 -17.95 -8.18 -2.63
CA ILE A 234 -18.92 -9.02 -1.94
C ILE A 234 -18.22 -9.66 -0.74
N LYS A 235 -18.74 -9.41 0.47
CA LYS A 235 -18.25 -10.03 1.70
C LYS A 235 -19.42 -10.66 2.45
N GLU A 236 -19.29 -11.93 2.80
CA GLU A 236 -20.24 -12.61 3.69
C GLU A 236 -20.04 -12.10 5.12
N ILE A 237 -21.12 -11.59 5.74
CA ILE A 237 -21.10 -11.12 7.14
C ILE A 237 -21.53 -12.26 8.06
N SER A 238 -22.64 -12.90 7.74
CA SER A 238 -23.20 -13.96 8.57
C SER A 238 -24.14 -14.85 7.76
N ARG A 239 -24.37 -16.05 8.28
CA ARG A 239 -25.32 -17.00 7.73
C ARG A 239 -26.14 -17.63 8.85
N ASP A 240 -27.45 -17.65 8.69
CA ASP A 240 -28.35 -18.40 9.54
C ASP A 240 -28.27 -19.89 9.17
N GLU A 241 -27.79 -20.70 10.10
CA GLU A 241 -27.56 -22.13 9.89
C GLU A 241 -28.84 -22.96 9.78
N ASP A 242 -29.99 -22.46 10.22
CA ASP A 242 -31.27 -23.16 10.22
C ASP A 242 -32.11 -22.86 8.98
N THR A 243 -31.95 -21.66 8.43
CA THR A 243 -32.69 -21.19 7.25
C THR A 243 -31.84 -21.10 5.99
N GLY A 244 -30.51 -21.00 6.11
CA GLY A 244 -29.58 -20.78 5.02
C GLY A 244 -29.58 -19.35 4.47
N GLU A 245 -30.22 -18.42 5.18
CA GLU A 245 -30.19 -16.99 4.85
C GLU A 245 -28.80 -16.42 5.12
N VAL A 246 -28.21 -15.81 4.11
CA VAL A 246 -26.91 -15.15 4.19
C VAL A 246 -27.12 -13.63 4.19
N THR A 247 -26.37 -12.95 5.06
CA THR A 247 -26.21 -11.50 5.06
C THR A 247 -24.88 -11.14 4.42
N LEU A 248 -24.92 -10.35 3.35
CA LEU A 248 -23.76 -9.90 2.58
C LEU A 248 -23.56 -8.39 2.74
N LYS A 249 -22.30 -7.97 2.87
CA LYS A 249 -21.87 -6.60 2.60
C LYS A 249 -21.52 -6.50 1.12
N ILE A 250 -22.24 -5.63 0.41
CA ILE A 250 -22.03 -5.33 -1.00
C ILE A 250 -21.44 -3.93 -1.10
N SER A 251 -20.27 -3.81 -1.71
CA SER A 251 -19.58 -2.54 -1.86
C SER A 251 -19.43 -2.22 -3.35
N PRO A 252 -20.03 -1.12 -3.85
CA PRO A 252 -19.73 -0.66 -5.20
C PRO A 252 -18.27 -0.21 -5.29
N ILE A 253 -17.59 -0.58 -6.37
CA ILE A 253 -16.19 -0.20 -6.64
C ILE A 253 -16.20 0.57 -7.96
N TYR A 254 -15.70 1.81 -7.94
CA TYR A 254 -15.71 2.74 -9.08
C TYR A 254 -17.09 2.95 -9.73
N GLY A 255 -18.18 2.80 -8.97
CA GLY A 255 -19.55 3.11 -9.37
C GLY A 255 -20.44 3.35 -8.15
N ASP A 256 -21.76 3.44 -8.35
CA ASP A 256 -22.69 3.87 -7.29
C ASP A 256 -23.99 3.05 -7.21
N ASP A 257 -24.37 2.34 -8.28
CA ASP A 257 -25.60 1.53 -8.31
C ASP A 257 -25.29 0.06 -8.63
N VAL A 258 -25.40 -0.82 -7.62
CA VAL A 258 -25.25 -2.26 -7.82
C VAL A 258 -26.60 -2.90 -8.08
N LYS A 259 -26.70 -3.58 -9.22
CA LYS A 259 -27.85 -4.42 -9.59
C LYS A 259 -27.54 -5.89 -9.39
N TYR A 260 -28.57 -6.69 -9.15
CA TYR A 260 -28.45 -8.13 -9.03
C TYR A 260 -29.58 -8.88 -9.74
N GLU A 261 -29.28 -10.11 -10.11
CA GLU A 261 -30.22 -11.10 -10.67
C GLU A 261 -30.03 -12.44 -9.97
N ILE A 262 -31.12 -13.22 -9.88
CA ILE A 262 -31.08 -14.57 -9.30
C ILE A 262 -30.72 -15.59 -10.39
N GLY A 263 -29.81 -16.51 -10.07
CA GLY A 263 -29.24 -17.49 -10.99
C GLY A 263 -28.08 -16.91 -11.81
N ASP A 264 -27.95 -17.37 -13.06
CA ASP A 264 -26.82 -17.04 -13.95
C ASP A 264 -27.10 -15.88 -14.93
N ARG A 265 -28.22 -15.16 -14.77
CA ARG A 265 -28.58 -14.06 -15.68
C ARG A 265 -27.72 -12.83 -15.44
N GLU A 266 -27.31 -12.18 -16.53
CA GLU A 266 -26.55 -10.93 -16.45
C GLU A 266 -27.45 -9.78 -15.96
N PRO A 267 -27.09 -9.10 -14.85
CA PRO A 267 -27.84 -7.95 -14.38
C PRO A 267 -27.77 -6.79 -15.37
N THR A 268 -28.91 -6.11 -15.54
CA THR A 268 -29.08 -4.92 -16.38
C THR A 268 -29.49 -3.73 -15.51
N THR A 269 -29.55 -2.53 -16.09
CA THR A 269 -30.03 -1.34 -15.37
C THR A 269 -31.50 -1.46 -14.91
N ALA A 270 -32.28 -2.36 -15.49
CA ALA A 270 -33.66 -2.66 -15.09
C ALA A 270 -33.77 -3.76 -14.02
N SER A 271 -32.66 -4.42 -13.68
CA SER A 271 -32.62 -5.47 -12.67
C SER A 271 -32.79 -4.92 -11.25
N SER A 272 -32.94 -5.81 -10.28
CA SER A 272 -33.15 -5.44 -8.88
C SER A 272 -31.94 -4.67 -8.33
N SER A 273 -32.18 -3.55 -7.63
CA SER A 273 -31.11 -2.77 -6.99
C SER A 273 -30.81 -3.32 -5.61
N VAL A 274 -29.53 -3.49 -5.30
CA VAL A 274 -29.04 -3.82 -3.96
C VAL A 274 -29.40 -2.70 -2.98
N GLY A 275 -29.32 -1.44 -3.39
CA GLY A 275 -29.64 -0.30 -2.53
C GLY A 275 -31.09 -0.28 -2.02
N ASN A 276 -32.01 -0.88 -2.79
CA ASN A 276 -33.43 -0.97 -2.44
C ASN A 276 -33.81 -2.30 -1.76
N ALA A 277 -32.90 -3.27 -1.72
CA ALA A 277 -33.15 -4.55 -1.06
C ALA A 277 -33.10 -4.40 0.48
N PRO A 278 -33.75 -5.30 1.24
CA PRO A 278 -33.64 -5.31 2.69
C PRO A 278 -32.18 -5.33 3.17
N GLY A 279 -31.83 -4.37 4.03
CA GLY A 279 -30.47 -4.18 4.56
C GLY A 279 -29.47 -3.51 3.59
N GLY A 280 -29.86 -3.25 2.34
CA GLY A 280 -29.10 -2.48 1.38
C GLY A 280 -27.67 -2.98 1.16
N TYR A 281 -26.75 -2.05 0.89
CA TYR A 281 -25.32 -2.35 0.72
C TYR A 281 -24.63 -2.93 1.96
N LYS A 282 -25.11 -2.62 3.16
CA LYS A 282 -24.43 -3.01 4.40
C LYS A 282 -24.81 -4.41 4.88
N ALA A 283 -26.02 -4.86 4.57
CA ALA A 283 -26.58 -6.10 5.11
C ALA A 283 -27.60 -6.73 4.13
N PHE A 284 -27.23 -6.88 2.86
CA PHE A 284 -28.05 -7.50 1.83
C PHE A 284 -28.38 -8.95 2.22
N LYS A 285 -29.67 -9.31 2.30
CA LYS A 285 -30.10 -10.66 2.72
C LYS A 285 -30.63 -11.49 1.56
N THR A 286 -30.24 -12.76 1.50
CA THR A 286 -30.73 -13.70 0.48
C THR A 286 -30.69 -15.16 0.97
N LYS A 287 -31.61 -15.98 0.45
CA LYS A 287 -31.59 -17.45 0.58
C LYS A 287 -31.28 -18.16 -0.75
N ASP A 288 -31.09 -17.39 -1.81
CA ASP A 288 -30.81 -17.92 -3.14
C ASP A 288 -29.42 -18.57 -3.17
N LEU A 289 -29.28 -19.57 -4.03
CA LEU A 289 -28.03 -20.33 -4.14
C LEU A 289 -27.03 -19.68 -5.09
N CYS A 290 -27.53 -19.05 -6.16
CA CYS A 290 -26.72 -18.35 -7.16
C CYS A 290 -27.27 -16.93 -7.36
N LEU A 291 -26.38 -15.95 -7.30
CA LEU A 291 -26.66 -14.56 -7.66
C LEU A 291 -25.58 -14.04 -8.59
N ARG A 292 -25.92 -13.04 -9.42
CA ARG A 292 -24.93 -12.22 -10.13
C ARG A 292 -25.13 -10.77 -9.76
N PHE A 293 -24.03 -10.07 -9.51
CA PHE A 293 -24.02 -8.64 -9.18
C PHE A 293 -23.29 -7.85 -10.25
N LYS A 294 -23.77 -6.64 -10.56
CA LYS A 294 -23.09 -5.73 -11.49
C LYS A 294 -23.20 -4.30 -11.00
N CYS A 295 -22.08 -3.59 -10.94
CA CYS A 295 -22.04 -2.19 -10.56
C CYS A 295 -22.12 -1.30 -11.79
N PHE A 296 -23.00 -0.31 -11.76
CA PHE A 296 -23.12 0.75 -12.75
C PHE A 296 -22.64 2.06 -12.12
N ASP A 297 -22.03 2.90 -12.95
CA ASP A 297 -21.66 4.28 -12.64
C ASP A 297 -22.65 5.23 -13.32
N THR A 298 -23.54 5.85 -12.54
CA THR A 298 -24.60 6.71 -13.07
C THR A 298 -24.07 8.03 -13.65
N GLU A 299 -22.85 8.43 -13.31
CA GLU A 299 -22.20 9.63 -13.83
C GLU A 299 -21.34 9.35 -15.08
N ASP A 300 -21.23 8.08 -15.50
CA ASP A 300 -20.47 7.63 -16.69
C ASP A 300 -19.01 8.11 -16.67
N LYS A 301 -18.40 8.16 -15.48
CA LYS A 301 -16.99 8.56 -15.29
C LYS A 301 -16.03 7.40 -15.48
N ASN A 302 -16.47 6.19 -15.15
CA ASN A 302 -15.69 4.96 -15.14
C ASN A 302 -16.16 3.99 -16.22
N ASN A 303 -15.27 3.10 -16.65
CA ASN A 303 -15.63 2.08 -17.63
C ASN A 303 -16.54 1.02 -17.00
N GLN A 304 -17.53 0.55 -17.73
CA GLN A 304 -18.43 -0.49 -17.22
C GLN A 304 -17.72 -1.85 -17.13
N GLY A 305 -17.55 -2.37 -15.92
CA GLY A 305 -16.95 -3.69 -15.72
C GLY A 305 -17.96 -4.85 -15.80
N ALA A 306 -17.43 -6.07 -15.66
CA ALA A 306 -18.18 -7.32 -15.74
C ALA A 306 -19.04 -7.60 -14.49
N SER A 307 -20.03 -8.48 -14.62
CA SER A 307 -20.79 -8.95 -13.46
C SER A 307 -20.05 -10.03 -12.69
N ILE A 308 -20.18 -10.02 -11.37
CA ILE A 308 -19.53 -10.94 -10.46
C ILE A 308 -20.54 -11.97 -9.97
N PRO A 309 -20.28 -13.28 -10.20
CA PRO A 309 -21.11 -14.33 -9.63
C PRO A 309 -20.83 -14.50 -8.14
N TRP A 310 -21.89 -14.79 -7.39
CA TRP A 310 -21.81 -15.21 -5.99
C TRP A 310 -22.61 -16.49 -5.81
N LYS A 311 -22.08 -17.39 -4.98
CA LYS A 311 -22.69 -18.69 -4.68
C LYS A 311 -22.82 -18.88 -3.16
N ASN A 312 -24.01 -19.22 -2.72
CA ASN A 312 -24.28 -19.68 -1.37
C ASN A 312 -23.83 -21.14 -1.20
N LYS A 313 -23.91 -21.66 0.02
CA LYS A 313 -23.60 -23.05 0.37
C LYS A 313 -24.86 -23.79 0.79
N ILE A 314 -24.89 -25.08 0.48
CA ILE A 314 -25.89 -26.02 1.01
C ILE A 314 -25.26 -26.73 2.21
N ILE A 315 -25.92 -26.64 3.36
CA ILE A 315 -25.58 -27.42 4.55
C ILE A 315 -26.59 -28.55 4.67
N LEU A 316 -26.08 -29.78 4.72
CA LEU A 316 -26.87 -30.95 5.02
C LEU A 316 -26.81 -31.20 6.52
N LYS A 317 -27.93 -31.03 7.22
CA LYS A 317 -28.06 -31.43 8.63
C LYS A 317 -28.65 -32.83 8.71
N HIS A 318 -28.26 -33.57 9.73
CA HIS A 318 -28.86 -34.84 10.07
C HIS A 318 -29.34 -34.89 11.51
N ARG A 319 -30.25 -35.83 11.76
CA ARG A 319 -30.68 -36.24 13.08
C ARG A 319 -30.71 -37.76 13.11
N VAL A 320 -30.03 -38.34 14.09
CA VAL A 320 -30.14 -39.77 14.41
C VAL A 320 -30.98 -39.90 15.66
N PHE A 321 -32.03 -40.72 15.61
CA PHE A 321 -32.92 -40.93 16.74
C PHE A 321 -33.37 -42.38 16.81
N GLN A 322 -33.75 -42.81 18.01
CA GLN A 322 -34.29 -44.14 18.22
C GLN A 322 -35.82 -44.07 18.14
N ASP A 323 -36.41 -44.92 17.31
CA ASP A 323 -37.84 -45.13 17.20
C ASP A 323 -38.13 -46.60 17.55
N SER A 324 -38.75 -46.83 18.71
CA SER A 324 -38.82 -48.15 19.34
C SER A 324 -37.43 -48.76 19.58
N ASP A 325 -37.08 -49.89 18.94
CA ASP A 325 -35.77 -50.53 19.04
C ASP A 325 -34.85 -50.25 17.83
N GLU A 326 -35.31 -49.46 16.86
CA GLU A 326 -34.58 -49.19 15.62
C GLU A 326 -33.97 -47.78 15.61
N TRP A 327 -32.76 -47.66 15.04
CA TRP A 327 -32.11 -46.37 14.82
C TRP A 327 -32.51 -45.81 13.45
N LYS A 328 -33.06 -44.59 13.44
CA LYS A 328 -33.45 -43.87 12.23
C LYS A 328 -32.58 -42.66 11.97
N VAL A 329 -32.40 -42.34 10.70
CA VAL A 329 -31.70 -41.13 10.23
C VAL A 329 -32.69 -40.26 9.47
N GLU A 330 -32.70 -38.98 9.81
CA GLU A 330 -33.43 -37.92 9.13
C GLU A 330 -32.43 -36.89 8.60
N PHE A 331 -32.59 -36.46 7.35
CA PHE A 331 -31.78 -35.44 6.71
C PHE A 331 -32.59 -34.18 6.39
N LYS A 332 -31.92 -33.03 6.42
CA LYS A 332 -32.47 -31.74 6.01
C LYS A 332 -31.41 -30.91 5.29
N ALA A 333 -31.66 -30.59 4.02
CA ALA A 333 -30.83 -29.68 3.24
C ALA A 333 -31.26 -28.23 3.49
N ILE A 334 -30.29 -27.35 3.75
CA ILE A 334 -30.51 -25.93 4.07
C ILE A 334 -29.60 -25.08 3.16
N PRO A 335 -30.14 -24.12 2.37
CA PRO A 335 -31.55 -23.70 2.34
C PRO A 335 -32.48 -24.66 1.59
N LYS A 336 -31.98 -25.33 0.54
CA LYS A 336 -32.71 -26.31 -0.27
C LYS A 336 -31.74 -27.21 -1.03
N GLY A 337 -32.19 -28.41 -1.40
CA GLY A 337 -31.49 -29.31 -2.31
C GLY A 337 -32.05 -30.72 -2.29
N GLU A 338 -31.85 -31.46 -3.39
CA GLU A 338 -32.17 -32.88 -3.46
C GLU A 338 -31.09 -33.66 -2.70
N ILE A 339 -31.51 -34.51 -1.76
CA ILE A 339 -30.59 -35.26 -0.90
C ILE A 339 -30.43 -36.67 -1.47
N ARG A 340 -29.17 -37.11 -1.60
CA ARG A 340 -28.82 -38.46 -2.00
C ARG A 340 -27.98 -39.10 -0.91
N TYR A 341 -28.26 -40.36 -0.59
CA TYR A 341 -27.59 -41.07 0.51
C TYR A 341 -27.30 -42.53 0.22
N THR A 342 -26.34 -43.10 0.95
CA THR A 342 -25.95 -44.51 0.92
C THR A 342 -25.78 -45.04 2.34
N THR A 343 -26.03 -46.35 2.52
CA THR A 343 -25.93 -47.06 3.81
C THR A 343 -24.88 -48.17 3.79
N ASP A 344 -24.16 -48.32 2.67
CA ASP A 344 -23.08 -49.30 2.45
C ASP A 344 -21.69 -48.64 2.40
N GLY A 345 -21.62 -47.31 2.53
CA GLY A 345 -20.38 -46.52 2.46
C GLY A 345 -19.92 -46.18 1.03
N SER A 346 -20.71 -46.48 0.00
CA SER A 346 -20.44 -46.05 -1.37
C SER A 346 -20.68 -44.54 -1.56
N ASP A 347 -20.10 -43.94 -2.60
CA ASP A 347 -20.25 -42.51 -2.90
C ASP A 347 -21.73 -42.15 -3.23
N PRO A 348 -22.39 -41.29 -2.43
CA PRO A 348 -23.80 -40.95 -2.63
C PRO A 348 -24.05 -40.16 -3.92
N LYS A 349 -23.03 -39.52 -4.50
CA LYS A 349 -23.19 -38.82 -5.79
C LYS A 349 -23.44 -39.81 -6.93
N SER A 350 -22.68 -40.91 -6.93
CA SER A 350 -22.70 -41.89 -8.01
C SER A 350 -23.75 -42.99 -7.79
N TYR A 351 -23.92 -43.44 -6.55
CA TYR A 351 -24.73 -44.63 -6.21
C TYR A 351 -25.83 -44.36 -5.18
N GLY A 352 -26.01 -43.11 -4.74
CA GLY A 352 -26.98 -42.76 -3.71
C GLY A 352 -28.44 -42.85 -4.17
N GLY A 353 -29.27 -43.38 -3.27
CA GLY A 353 -30.72 -43.31 -3.37
C GLY A 353 -31.24 -41.92 -3.03
N ILE A 354 -32.39 -41.55 -3.58
CA ILE A 354 -33.06 -40.28 -3.29
C ILE A 354 -33.68 -40.37 -1.89
N TYR A 355 -33.41 -39.37 -1.04
CA TYR A 355 -34.02 -39.25 0.27
C TYR A 355 -35.37 -38.52 0.18
N ASP A 356 -36.43 -39.16 0.65
CA ASP A 356 -37.79 -38.64 0.71
C ASP A 356 -38.36 -38.58 2.15
N SER A 357 -37.89 -39.46 3.03
CA SER A 357 -38.37 -39.59 4.41
C SER A 357 -37.34 -40.25 5.34
N PRO A 358 -37.46 -40.10 6.68
CA PRO A 358 -36.56 -40.76 7.63
C PRO A 358 -36.54 -42.28 7.44
N PHE A 359 -35.36 -42.88 7.41
CA PHE A 359 -35.19 -44.32 7.13
C PHE A 359 -34.49 -45.05 8.29
N THR A 360 -34.81 -46.34 8.45
CA THR A 360 -34.13 -47.21 9.43
C THR A 360 -32.74 -47.57 8.93
N VAL A 361 -31.73 -47.38 9.78
CA VAL A 361 -30.34 -47.73 9.50
C VAL A 361 -30.12 -49.22 9.75
N PRO A 362 -29.68 -50.02 8.76
CA PRO A 362 -29.38 -51.44 8.95
C PRO A 362 -28.37 -51.67 10.08
N GLU A 363 -28.52 -52.78 10.83
CA GLU A 363 -27.68 -53.08 12.01
C GLU A 363 -26.18 -53.12 11.71
N LEU A 364 -25.79 -53.59 10.52
CA LEU A 364 -24.39 -53.72 10.10
C LEU A 364 -23.85 -52.46 9.40
N THR A 365 -24.70 -51.47 9.11
CA THR A 365 -24.24 -50.19 8.56
C THR A 365 -23.41 -49.49 9.61
N ARG A 366 -22.17 -49.13 9.24
CA ARG A 366 -21.26 -48.32 10.06
C ARG A 366 -21.28 -46.84 9.67
N PHE A 367 -21.32 -46.56 8.37
CA PHE A 367 -21.34 -45.21 7.85
C PHE A 367 -22.57 -45.00 6.98
N VAL A 368 -23.32 -43.94 7.27
CA VAL A 368 -24.28 -43.36 6.33
C VAL A 368 -23.61 -42.15 5.70
N LEU A 369 -23.55 -42.14 4.37
CA LEU A 369 -22.99 -41.02 3.62
C LEU A 369 -24.13 -40.30 2.90
N ALA A 370 -24.14 -38.98 2.93
CA ALA A 370 -25.15 -38.20 2.23
C ALA A 370 -24.62 -36.88 1.69
N ILE A 371 -25.22 -36.41 0.60
CA ILE A 371 -24.98 -35.09 0.01
C ILE A 371 -26.31 -34.46 -0.36
N ALA A 372 -26.34 -33.14 -0.44
CA ALA A 372 -27.43 -32.38 -1.03
C ALA A 372 -26.94 -31.62 -2.27
N GLU A 373 -27.72 -31.62 -3.34
CA GLU A 373 -27.39 -30.92 -4.59
C GLU A 373 -28.54 -30.03 -5.06
N SER A 374 -28.20 -28.82 -5.53
CA SER A 374 -29.15 -27.91 -6.17
C SER A 374 -28.41 -26.85 -6.99
N GLU A 375 -28.92 -26.52 -8.18
CA GLU A 375 -28.35 -25.46 -9.04
C GLU A 375 -26.84 -25.62 -9.30
N GLY A 376 -26.36 -26.87 -9.37
CA GLY A 376 -24.94 -27.20 -9.55
C GLY A 376 -24.05 -26.99 -8.32
N ILE A 377 -24.64 -26.63 -7.17
CA ILE A 377 -23.98 -26.55 -5.86
C ILE A 377 -24.22 -27.86 -5.12
N VAL A 378 -23.15 -28.45 -4.61
CA VAL A 378 -23.18 -29.69 -3.82
C VAL A 378 -22.73 -29.36 -2.40
N SER A 379 -23.43 -29.88 -1.40
CA SER A 379 -23.02 -29.78 0.01
C SER A 379 -21.71 -30.52 0.25
N GLU A 380 -21.10 -30.28 1.40
CA GLU A 380 -20.09 -31.19 1.92
C GLU A 380 -20.70 -32.59 2.13
N LEU A 381 -19.83 -33.62 2.09
CA LEU A 381 -20.22 -34.99 2.35
C LEU A 381 -20.53 -35.16 3.84
N GLU A 382 -21.80 -35.36 4.15
CA GLU A 382 -22.21 -35.70 5.51
C GLU A 382 -21.90 -37.17 5.77
N LYS A 383 -21.09 -37.43 6.80
CA LYS A 383 -20.66 -38.77 7.18
C LYS A 383 -21.09 -39.06 8.61
N ILE A 384 -22.14 -39.86 8.74
CA ILE A 384 -22.67 -40.30 10.02
C ILE A 384 -22.02 -41.63 10.39
N ASP A 385 -21.20 -41.66 11.44
CA ASP A 385 -20.75 -42.89 12.06
C ASP A 385 -21.81 -43.37 13.07
N THR A 386 -22.53 -44.42 12.69
CA THR A 386 -23.66 -44.95 13.46
C THR A 386 -23.22 -45.59 14.77
N GLU A 387 -21.94 -45.98 14.90
CA GLU A 387 -21.41 -46.50 16.16
C GLU A 387 -21.36 -45.42 17.25
N GLN A 388 -21.18 -44.14 16.89
CA GLN A 388 -21.18 -43.02 17.85
C GLN A 388 -22.52 -42.90 18.59
N TYR A 389 -23.60 -43.39 17.97
CA TYR A 389 -24.95 -43.36 18.52
C TYR A 389 -25.34 -44.67 19.21
N ARG A 390 -24.85 -45.82 18.70
CA ARG A 390 -25.18 -47.16 19.23
C ARG A 390 -24.40 -47.54 20.49
N LYS A 391 -23.18 -47.03 20.70
CA LYS A 391 -22.32 -47.39 21.84
C LYS A 391 -22.63 -46.55 23.08
N LYS A 392 -22.76 -47.21 24.24
CA LYS A 392 -23.04 -46.57 25.55
C LYS A 392 -21.84 -45.83 26.19
N GLY A 393 -20.61 -45.97 25.66
CA GLY A 393 -19.37 -45.42 26.26
C GLY A 393 -19.11 -43.92 26.01
N GLY A 394 -19.93 -43.26 25.20
CA GLY A 394 -19.69 -41.85 24.85
C GLY A 394 -18.55 -41.66 23.83
N ILE A 395 -18.43 -40.44 23.31
CA ILE A 395 -17.60 -40.15 22.12
C ILE A 395 -16.11 -40.08 22.44
N ILE A 396 -15.75 -39.75 23.68
CA ILE A 396 -14.34 -39.68 24.09
C ILE A 396 -13.65 -41.06 23.93
N ASP A 397 -14.38 -42.16 24.19
CA ASP A 397 -13.86 -43.53 24.16
C ASP A 397 -13.53 -44.02 22.74
N ILE A 398 -14.14 -43.43 21.70
CA ILE A 398 -13.95 -43.82 20.30
C ILE A 398 -12.90 -42.97 19.57
N ILE A 399 -12.44 -41.86 20.16
CA ILE A 399 -11.33 -41.07 19.59
C ILE A 399 -10.05 -41.90 19.64
N LYS A 400 -9.41 -42.10 18.50
CA LYS A 400 -8.09 -42.75 18.38
C LYS A 400 -7.01 -41.76 18.82
N SER A 401 -6.20 -42.15 19.80
CA SER A 401 -5.23 -41.25 20.44
C SER A 401 -4.07 -40.81 19.53
N ASP A 402 -3.75 -41.62 18.53
CA ASP A 402 -2.60 -41.50 17.63
C ASP A 402 -2.90 -40.81 16.29
N LEU A 403 -4.18 -40.63 15.93
CA LEU A 403 -4.59 -39.95 14.70
C LEU A 403 -4.93 -38.48 14.95
N PRO A 404 -4.77 -37.58 13.95
CA PRO A 404 -5.30 -36.23 14.02
C PRO A 404 -6.79 -36.22 14.35
N ALA A 405 -7.24 -35.15 14.99
CA ALA A 405 -8.65 -34.97 15.33
C ALA A 405 -9.10 -33.53 15.07
N THR A 406 -10.31 -33.40 14.55
CA THR A 406 -10.96 -32.10 14.34
C THR A 406 -12.17 -32.01 15.28
N TRP A 407 -12.23 -30.92 16.05
CA TRP A 407 -13.36 -30.56 16.89
C TRP A 407 -14.14 -29.41 16.25
N ASN A 408 -15.38 -29.70 15.83
CA ASN A 408 -16.32 -28.73 15.29
C ASN A 408 -17.05 -28.02 16.45
N CYS A 409 -16.39 -27.05 17.06
CA CYS A 409 -16.88 -26.42 18.28
C CYS A 409 -17.87 -25.26 18.07
N LYS A 410 -17.96 -24.69 16.85
CA LYS A 410 -18.79 -23.52 16.47
C LYS A 410 -19.05 -22.57 17.65
N LYS A 411 -17.98 -21.95 18.16
CA LYS A 411 -18.04 -20.99 19.27
C LYS A 411 -18.34 -19.61 18.71
N GLN A 412 -19.34 -18.93 19.28
CA GLN A 412 -19.74 -17.58 18.88
C GLN A 412 -19.78 -16.65 20.08
N GLY A 413 -19.44 -15.38 19.87
CA GLY A 413 -19.58 -14.32 20.88
C GLY A 413 -18.74 -14.53 22.14
N LEU A 414 -17.53 -15.10 22.02
CA LEU A 414 -16.64 -15.24 23.17
C LEU A 414 -16.27 -13.87 23.74
N THR A 415 -16.47 -13.67 25.03
CA THR A 415 -16.03 -12.47 25.74
C THR A 415 -14.50 -12.34 25.69
N ALA A 416 -13.96 -11.16 26.03
CA ALA A 416 -12.51 -10.97 26.10
C ALA A 416 -11.82 -12.01 26.98
N LYS A 417 -12.37 -12.32 28.16
CA LYS A 417 -11.83 -13.34 29.06
C LYS A 417 -11.81 -14.72 28.40
N GLU A 418 -12.94 -15.14 27.83
CA GLU A 418 -13.07 -16.45 27.16
C GLU A 418 -12.19 -16.55 25.92
N THR A 419 -11.95 -15.43 25.23
CA THR A 419 -11.05 -15.33 24.09
C THR A 419 -9.61 -15.62 24.51
N TYR A 420 -9.10 -14.96 25.56
CA TYR A 420 -7.75 -15.20 26.06
C TYR A 420 -7.60 -16.62 26.64
N GLU A 421 -8.59 -17.11 27.40
CA GLU A 421 -8.60 -18.49 27.89
C GLU A 421 -8.57 -19.49 26.73
N PHE A 422 -9.33 -19.24 25.65
CA PHE A 422 -9.32 -20.08 24.46
C PHE A 422 -7.94 -20.07 23.77
N ILE A 423 -7.32 -18.90 23.61
CA ILE A 423 -5.97 -18.76 23.06
C ILE A 423 -4.96 -19.57 23.88
N GLU A 424 -5.00 -19.46 25.22
CA GLU A 424 -4.12 -20.23 26.11
C GLU A 424 -4.32 -21.75 25.97
N GLN A 425 -5.57 -22.22 25.86
CA GLN A 425 -5.81 -23.64 25.62
C GLN A 425 -5.30 -24.07 24.24
N LEU A 426 -5.48 -23.25 23.22
CA LEU A 426 -5.03 -23.53 21.87
C LEU A 426 -3.50 -23.64 21.80
N GLU A 427 -2.77 -22.76 22.50
CA GLU A 427 -1.31 -22.84 22.70
C GLU A 427 -0.92 -24.11 23.46
N LYS A 428 -1.60 -24.39 24.58
CA LYS A 428 -1.29 -25.54 25.45
C LYS A 428 -1.40 -26.89 24.73
N TYR A 429 -2.46 -27.07 23.94
CA TYR A 429 -2.70 -28.32 23.22
C TYR A 429 -2.19 -28.31 21.78
N GLN A 430 -1.49 -27.23 21.37
CA GLN A 430 -0.93 -27.08 20.03
C GLN A 430 -1.97 -27.28 18.92
N GLY A 431 -3.16 -26.71 19.12
CA GLY A 431 -4.23 -26.76 18.13
C GLY A 431 -4.16 -25.58 17.14
N ASN A 432 -4.79 -25.76 15.99
CA ASN A 432 -5.04 -24.68 15.03
C ASN A 432 -6.55 -24.41 14.94
N ALA A 433 -6.96 -23.15 15.09
CA ALA A 433 -8.34 -22.71 14.96
C ALA A 433 -8.61 -22.17 13.55
N TYR A 434 -9.81 -22.47 13.02
CA TYR A 434 -10.25 -22.12 11.67
C TYR A 434 -11.62 -21.46 11.71
N GLY A 435 -11.93 -20.67 10.67
CA GLY A 435 -13.16 -19.88 10.61
C GLY A 435 -13.18 -18.84 11.72
N ILE A 436 -12.10 -18.05 11.78
CA ILE A 436 -11.89 -17.02 12.80
C ILE A 436 -12.53 -15.71 12.35
N SER A 437 -13.40 -15.17 13.19
CA SER A 437 -13.85 -13.77 13.12
C SER A 437 -13.47 -13.06 14.42
N LEU A 438 -12.72 -11.97 14.30
CA LEU A 438 -12.27 -11.15 15.42
C LEU A 438 -12.87 -9.76 15.27
N VAL A 439 -13.50 -9.28 16.33
CA VAL A 439 -14.02 -7.91 16.41
C VAL A 439 -13.42 -7.25 17.65
N VAL A 440 -12.82 -6.08 17.44
CA VAL A 440 -12.36 -5.20 18.52
C VAL A 440 -13.16 -3.91 18.46
N THR A 441 -13.87 -3.61 19.54
CA THR A 441 -14.67 -2.38 19.68
C THR A 441 -13.99 -1.43 20.66
N ALA A 442 -14.00 -0.14 20.32
CA ALA A 442 -13.52 0.91 21.21
C ALA A 442 -14.38 0.98 22.48
N SER A 443 -13.75 1.26 23.62
CA SER A 443 -14.40 1.33 24.94
C SER A 443 -15.44 2.44 25.05
N ASP A 444 -15.31 3.47 24.22
CA ASP A 444 -16.24 4.60 24.11
C ASP A 444 -17.27 4.39 22.97
N GLU A 445 -17.30 3.21 22.38
CA GLU A 445 -18.18 2.83 21.26
C GLU A 445 -18.02 3.72 20.01
N SER A 446 -16.88 4.43 19.89
CA SER A 446 -16.60 5.31 18.76
C SER A 446 -16.39 4.58 17.43
N GLY A 447 -16.13 3.27 17.49
CA GLY A 447 -16.06 2.40 16.33
C GLY A 447 -15.57 0.99 16.65
N ASP A 448 -15.61 0.14 15.62
CA ASP A 448 -15.10 -1.23 15.63
C ASP A 448 -14.11 -1.47 14.49
N VAL A 449 -13.19 -2.41 14.70
CA VAL A 449 -12.36 -3.00 13.65
C VAL A 449 -12.57 -4.50 13.68
N SER A 450 -12.84 -5.08 12.50
CA SER A 450 -13.08 -6.51 12.34
C SER A 450 -12.09 -7.13 11.38
N TYR A 451 -11.68 -8.36 11.70
CA TYR A 451 -10.91 -9.23 10.84
C TYR A 451 -11.64 -10.56 10.69
N ASP A 452 -11.90 -10.95 9.45
CA ASP A 452 -12.54 -12.21 9.11
C ASP A 452 -11.56 -13.02 8.26
N ALA A 453 -11.10 -14.15 8.80
CA ALA A 453 -10.24 -15.07 8.09
C ALA A 453 -11.03 -15.90 7.09
N ALA A 454 -10.39 -16.27 5.98
CA ALA A 454 -10.94 -17.30 5.11
C ALA A 454 -11.06 -18.64 5.89
N PRO A 455 -12.12 -19.45 5.67
CA PRO A 455 -12.39 -20.67 6.45
C PRO A 455 -11.26 -21.72 6.43
N GLU A 456 -10.45 -21.73 5.38
CA GLU A 456 -9.30 -22.61 5.18
C GLU A 456 -8.02 -22.15 5.89
N CYS A 457 -7.97 -20.91 6.37
CA CYS A 457 -6.81 -20.38 7.09
C CYS A 457 -6.86 -20.82 8.56
N GLY A 458 -5.87 -21.61 8.96
CA GLY A 458 -5.69 -22.05 10.34
C GLY A 458 -4.74 -21.13 11.09
N PHE A 459 -5.05 -20.84 12.35
CA PHE A 459 -4.23 -20.01 13.22
C PHE A 459 -3.93 -20.74 14.51
N SER A 460 -2.66 -20.72 14.91
CA SER A 460 -2.22 -21.08 16.24
C SER A 460 -2.65 -20.03 17.27
N GLY A 461 -2.65 -20.37 18.56
CA GLY A 461 -2.98 -19.40 19.60
C GLY A 461 -2.06 -18.18 19.61
N THR A 462 -0.77 -18.37 19.29
CA THR A 462 0.20 -17.27 19.18
C THR A 462 -0.15 -16.29 18.06
N GLU A 463 -0.54 -16.79 16.89
CA GLU A 463 -0.91 -15.94 15.75
C GLU A 463 -2.22 -15.17 16.02
N ILE A 464 -3.20 -15.80 16.66
CA ILE A 464 -4.45 -15.12 17.08
C ILE A 464 -4.12 -14.00 18.07
N ARG A 465 -3.20 -14.24 19.02
CA ARG A 465 -2.78 -13.23 20.01
C ARG A 465 -2.11 -12.03 19.33
N GLU A 466 -1.19 -12.27 18.40
CA GLU A 466 -0.52 -11.19 17.65
C GLU A 466 -1.50 -10.40 16.79
N LEU A 467 -2.42 -11.08 16.10
CA LEU A 467 -3.45 -10.45 15.30
C LEU A 467 -4.36 -9.57 16.16
N LEU A 468 -4.81 -10.08 17.31
CA LEU A 468 -5.62 -9.32 18.25
C LEU A 468 -4.90 -8.05 18.71
N GLN A 469 -3.60 -8.15 19.01
CA GLN A 469 -2.79 -7.00 19.42
C GLN A 469 -2.68 -5.94 18.32
N HIS A 470 -2.50 -6.34 17.06
CA HIS A 470 -2.52 -5.40 15.92
C HIS A 470 -3.86 -4.69 15.78
N LEU A 471 -4.97 -5.42 15.92
CA LEU A 471 -6.31 -4.82 15.84
C LEU A 471 -6.54 -3.81 16.97
N GLN A 472 -6.18 -4.15 18.21
CA GLN A 472 -6.28 -3.24 19.35
C GLN A 472 -5.44 -1.97 19.17
N ASN A 473 -4.24 -2.08 18.58
CA ASN A 473 -3.35 -0.95 18.31
C ASN A 473 -3.88 0.02 17.24
N THR A 474 -4.97 -0.32 16.54
CA THR A 474 -5.64 0.58 15.60
C THR A 474 -6.36 1.73 16.33
N PHE A 475 -6.77 1.51 17.59
CA PHE A 475 -7.39 2.52 18.43
C PHE A 475 -6.35 3.28 19.24
N LYS A 476 -6.49 4.62 19.30
CA LYS A 476 -5.60 5.47 20.10
C LYS A 476 -5.77 5.19 21.59
N ASP A 477 -4.69 5.37 22.35
CA ASP A 477 -4.68 5.34 23.81
C ASP A 477 -5.23 4.05 24.46
N GLY A 478 -5.13 2.90 23.76
CA GLY A 478 -5.54 1.60 24.31
C GLY A 478 -7.06 1.44 24.49
N GLN A 479 -7.86 2.23 23.76
CA GLN A 479 -9.32 2.19 23.84
C GLN A 479 -9.94 0.91 23.24
N GLY A 480 -9.21 0.11 22.45
CA GLY A 480 -9.69 -1.17 21.91
C GLY A 480 -9.75 -2.29 22.96
N SER A 481 -10.74 -2.25 23.86
CA SER A 481 -10.80 -3.15 25.02
C SER A 481 -11.84 -4.25 24.91
N GLN A 482 -12.91 -4.04 24.15
CA GLN A 482 -13.95 -5.06 23.96
C GLN A 482 -13.55 -5.96 22.79
N VAL A 483 -13.39 -7.24 23.08
CA VAL A 483 -12.99 -8.27 22.10
C VAL A 483 -14.11 -9.30 22.00
N SER A 484 -14.48 -9.62 20.76
CA SER A 484 -15.32 -10.77 20.43
C SER A 484 -14.55 -11.68 19.46
N LEU A 485 -14.56 -12.98 19.76
CA LEU A 485 -13.99 -14.02 18.90
C LEU A 485 -15.06 -15.05 18.54
N GLU A 486 -15.10 -15.41 17.26
CA GLU A 486 -15.81 -16.58 16.74
C GLU A 486 -14.82 -17.60 16.18
N VAL A 487 -15.11 -18.89 16.39
CA VAL A 487 -14.28 -20.00 15.92
C VAL A 487 -15.17 -21.12 15.39
N GLY A 488 -14.95 -21.49 14.12
CA GLY A 488 -15.68 -22.57 13.48
C GLY A 488 -15.25 -23.97 13.95
N LYS A 489 -13.95 -24.26 13.88
CA LYS A 489 -13.38 -25.58 14.23
C LYS A 489 -11.95 -25.47 14.74
N VAL A 490 -11.51 -26.51 15.45
CA VAL A 490 -10.13 -26.67 15.91
C VAL A 490 -9.58 -28.02 15.46
N THR A 491 -8.37 -28.03 14.90
CA THR A 491 -7.66 -29.26 14.51
C THR A 491 -6.46 -29.49 15.42
N LEU A 492 -6.24 -30.74 15.83
CA LEU A 492 -5.08 -31.16 16.60
C LEU A 492 -4.40 -32.34 15.89
N GLU A 493 -3.07 -32.40 15.94
CA GLU A 493 -2.29 -33.48 15.31
C GLU A 493 -2.51 -34.86 15.95
N ARG A 494 -2.99 -34.88 17.20
CA ARG A 494 -3.25 -36.11 17.96
C ARG A 494 -4.59 -36.06 18.68
N GLY A 495 -5.37 -37.11 18.55
CA GLY A 495 -6.63 -37.29 19.27
C GLY A 495 -6.44 -37.34 20.78
N GLN A 496 -5.26 -37.74 21.27
CA GLN A 496 -4.95 -37.67 22.70
C GLN A 496 -4.99 -36.23 23.22
N SER A 497 -4.44 -35.26 22.48
CA SER A 497 -4.47 -33.85 22.88
C SER A 497 -5.91 -33.33 22.98
N LEU A 498 -6.79 -33.77 22.08
CA LEU A 498 -8.21 -33.42 22.15
C LEU A 498 -8.92 -34.05 23.36
N LYS A 499 -8.61 -35.31 23.69
CA LYS A 499 -9.13 -35.97 24.90
C LYS A 499 -8.70 -35.23 26.16
N ASP A 500 -7.42 -34.87 26.25
CA ASP A 500 -6.86 -34.14 27.39
C ASP A 500 -7.51 -32.76 27.53
N TRP A 501 -7.76 -32.08 26.40
CA TRP A 501 -8.50 -30.82 26.37
C TRP A 501 -9.94 -30.98 26.87
N PHE A 502 -10.68 -31.97 26.39
CA PHE A 502 -12.04 -32.25 26.87
C PHE A 502 -12.09 -32.60 28.35
N ALA A 503 -11.13 -33.39 28.84
CA ALA A 503 -11.02 -33.71 30.26
C ALA A 503 -10.78 -32.45 31.11
N ALA A 504 -9.90 -31.55 30.66
CA ALA A 504 -9.64 -30.29 31.35
C ALA A 504 -10.87 -29.36 31.39
N LEU A 505 -11.66 -29.33 30.31
CA LEU A 505 -12.91 -28.57 30.23
C LEU A 505 -14.10 -29.27 30.91
N LYS A 506 -13.95 -30.54 31.31
CA LYS A 506 -15.07 -31.43 31.69
C LYS A 506 -16.17 -31.46 30.62
N TYR A 507 -15.77 -31.38 29.37
CA TYR A 507 -16.67 -31.31 28.23
C TYR A 507 -16.96 -32.72 27.70
N GLN A 508 -18.23 -32.98 27.38
CA GLN A 508 -18.68 -34.22 26.76
C GLN A 508 -19.14 -33.91 25.34
N PRO A 509 -18.38 -34.31 24.30
CA PRO A 509 -18.74 -34.05 22.92
C PRO A 509 -20.02 -34.79 22.52
N LYS A 510 -20.78 -34.20 21.60
CA LYS A 510 -21.97 -34.79 20.98
C LYS A 510 -21.62 -35.49 19.67
N PRO A 511 -22.45 -36.45 19.20
CA PRO A 511 -22.20 -37.14 17.94
C PRO A 511 -22.07 -36.16 16.77
N GLY A 512 -21.01 -36.31 15.97
CA GLY A 512 -20.67 -35.41 14.86
C GLY A 512 -19.81 -34.18 15.22
N GLU A 513 -19.54 -33.90 16.50
CA GLU A 513 -18.64 -32.79 16.89
C GLU A 513 -17.16 -33.13 16.71
N VAL A 514 -16.80 -34.42 16.59
CA VAL A 514 -15.42 -34.89 16.47
C VAL A 514 -15.24 -35.76 15.24
N ASN A 515 -14.28 -35.40 14.40
CA ASN A 515 -13.91 -36.12 13.17
C ASN A 515 -12.43 -36.56 13.20
N GLN A 516 -12.13 -37.74 12.66
CA GLN A 516 -10.77 -38.32 12.49
C GLN A 516 -10.62 -39.06 11.16
#